data_AF-A0AAF6DLY5-F1
#
_entry.id   AF-A0AAF6DLY5-F1
#
_cell.length_a   1.000
_cell.length_b   1.000
_cell.length_c   1.000
_cell.angle_alpha   90.00
_cell.angle_beta   90.00
_cell.angle_gamma   90.00
#
_symmetry.space_group_name_H-M   'P 1'
#
loop_
_entity.id
_entity.type
_entity.pdbx_description
1 polymer ?
#
loop_
_entity_poly.entity_id
_entity_poly.type
_entity_poly.pdbx_seq_one_letter_code
_entity_poly.pdbx_strand_id
1 'polypeptide(L)'
;MARTRGRAEECTPTAARPAEPPSPSPAGAMETLLWLCNWSTLVVCAALKLPQISAVLGARSSRGISLPSLLLELAGFLVFLRYQCYYEYPLLTYLEFPILIAQDLILLLCVFHFNGDVRRAVPYIIICVSAWFILTLQQWILDLAMNLCTFISAASKFAQLQYLWKSRDSGAMSALTWTLASYTCAARIMTTLMTTNDLTILTRFVIMLALNIWITATILHYRKTNIKSE
;
A
#
# COMPACT_ATOMS: atom_id res chain seq x y z
N MET A 1 -89.38 -24.15 -14.13
CA MET A 1 -89.49 -23.89 -12.68
C MET A 1 -88.07 -23.73 -12.14
N ALA A 2 -87.78 -22.61 -11.46
CA ALA A 2 -86.70 -22.37 -10.49
C ALA A 2 -85.20 -22.46 -10.90
N ARG A 3 -84.67 -21.29 -11.29
CA ARG A 3 -83.43 -20.61 -10.85
C ARG A 3 -82.60 -21.26 -9.72
N THR A 4 -81.29 -21.46 -9.95
CA THR A 4 -80.23 -21.27 -8.93
C THR A 4 -78.95 -20.75 -9.56
N ARG A 5 -78.44 -19.65 -8.99
CA ARG A 5 -77.32 -18.82 -9.41
C ARG A 5 -76.10 -19.26 -8.59
N GLY A 6 -75.12 -19.90 -9.22
CA GLY A 6 -73.85 -20.27 -8.59
C GLY A 6 -72.92 -19.05 -8.47
N ARG A 7 -72.46 -18.81 -7.25
CA ARG A 7 -71.65 -17.68 -6.78
C ARG A 7 -70.21 -17.81 -7.31
N ALA A 8 -69.68 -16.77 -7.93
CA ALA A 8 -68.25 -16.68 -8.25
C ALA A 8 -67.47 -16.50 -6.94
N GLU A 9 -66.57 -17.43 -6.64
CA GLU A 9 -65.55 -17.24 -5.60
C GLU A 9 -64.44 -16.38 -6.18
N GLU A 10 -64.33 -15.13 -5.72
CA GLU A 10 -63.16 -14.28 -5.93
C GLU A 10 -61.97 -14.92 -5.21
N CYS A 11 -61.06 -15.53 -5.99
CA CYS A 11 -59.78 -15.99 -5.50
C CYS A 11 -58.87 -14.75 -5.33
N THR A 12 -58.76 -14.23 -4.11
CA THR A 12 -57.81 -13.17 -3.75
C THR A 12 -56.38 -13.67 -4.01
N PRO A 13 -55.55 -12.96 -4.81
CA PRO A 13 -54.17 -13.38 -5.02
C PRO A 13 -53.39 -13.16 -3.71
N THR A 14 -52.87 -14.25 -3.16
CA THR A 14 -51.93 -14.19 -2.03
C THR A 14 -50.71 -13.39 -2.48
N ALA A 15 -50.48 -12.24 -1.85
CA ALA A 15 -49.31 -11.41 -2.12
C ALA A 15 -48.03 -12.25 -1.92
N ALA A 16 -47.33 -12.53 -3.01
CA ALA A 16 -46.02 -13.17 -2.96
C ALA A 16 -45.09 -12.31 -2.10
N ARG A 17 -44.52 -12.90 -1.04
CA ARG A 17 -43.47 -12.23 -0.26
C ARG A 17 -42.34 -11.86 -1.22
N PRO A 18 -41.75 -10.65 -1.11
CA PRO A 18 -40.57 -10.32 -1.89
C PRO A 18 -39.48 -11.35 -1.57
N ALA A 19 -38.93 -11.98 -2.61
CA ALA A 19 -37.82 -12.91 -2.47
C ALA A 19 -36.66 -12.18 -1.79
N GLU A 20 -36.17 -12.70 -0.67
CA GLU A 20 -34.93 -12.20 -0.07
C GLU A 20 -33.81 -12.31 -1.12
N PRO A 21 -32.98 -11.26 -1.28
CA PRO A 21 -31.87 -11.33 -2.22
C PRO A 21 -30.96 -12.50 -1.83
N PRO A 22 -30.48 -13.28 -2.82
CA PRO A 22 -29.62 -14.42 -2.52
C PRO A 22 -28.40 -13.95 -1.74
N SER A 23 -28.11 -14.62 -0.61
CA SER A 23 -26.89 -14.38 0.14
C SER A 23 -25.69 -14.60 -0.79
N PRO A 24 -24.67 -13.73 -0.76
CA PRO A 24 -23.53 -13.85 -1.65
C PRO A 24 -22.86 -15.21 -1.43
N SER A 25 -22.62 -15.95 -2.51
CA SER A 25 -21.87 -17.19 -2.44
C SER A 25 -20.47 -16.92 -1.86
N PRO A 26 -19.84 -17.89 -1.17
CA PRO A 26 -18.49 -17.70 -0.62
C PRO A 26 -17.48 -17.21 -1.67
N ALA A 27 -17.65 -17.65 -2.93
CA ALA A 27 -16.86 -17.19 -4.07
C ALA A 27 -17.12 -15.72 -4.43
N GLY A 28 -18.38 -15.27 -4.45
CA GLY A 28 -18.72 -13.87 -4.73
C GLY A 28 -18.28 -12.91 -3.63
N ALA A 29 -18.32 -13.34 -2.36
CA ALA A 29 -17.79 -12.56 -1.25
C ALA A 29 -16.26 -12.39 -1.34
N MET A 30 -15.55 -13.45 -1.72
CA MET A 30 -14.10 -13.44 -1.93
C MET A 30 -13.69 -12.47 -3.04
N GLU A 31 -14.37 -12.51 -4.18
CA GLU A 31 -14.11 -11.61 -5.32
C GLU A 31 -14.36 -10.14 -4.95
N THR A 32 -15.45 -9.87 -4.24
CA THR A 32 -15.77 -8.52 -3.77
C THR A 32 -14.69 -7.99 -2.82
N LEU A 33 -14.22 -8.83 -1.89
CA LEU A 33 -13.16 -8.46 -0.96
C LEU A 33 -11.83 -8.18 -1.69
N LEU A 34 -11.46 -9.03 -2.65
CA LEU A 34 -10.28 -8.82 -3.50
C LEU A 34 -10.35 -7.51 -4.28
N TRP A 35 -11.50 -7.23 -4.89
CA TRP A 35 -11.73 -6.00 -5.62
C TRP A 35 -11.57 -4.79 -4.69
N LEU A 36 -12.25 -4.81 -3.55
CA LEU A 36 -12.17 -3.74 -2.55
C LEU A 36 -10.73 -3.50 -2.08
N CYS A 37 -10.00 -4.55 -1.70
CA CYS A 37 -8.63 -4.44 -1.21
C CYS A 37 -7.66 -3.84 -2.25
N ASN A 38 -7.75 -4.27 -3.51
CA ASN A 38 -6.84 -3.76 -4.55
C ASN A 38 -7.17 -2.31 -4.90
N TRP A 39 -8.44 -1.96 -5.08
CA TRP A 39 -8.84 -0.59 -5.42
C TRP A 39 -8.61 0.39 -4.29
N SER A 40 -8.91 0.01 -3.04
CA SER A 40 -8.65 0.87 -1.89
C SER A 40 -7.15 1.11 -1.71
N THR A 41 -6.32 0.07 -1.86
CA THR A 41 -4.86 0.19 -1.78
C THR A 41 -4.33 1.12 -2.87
N LEU A 42 -4.82 0.96 -4.10
CA LEU A 42 -4.42 1.81 -5.22
C LEU A 42 -4.75 3.29 -4.96
N VAL A 43 -5.95 3.60 -4.46
CA VAL A 43 -6.36 4.97 -4.12
C VAL A 43 -5.50 5.55 -3.00
N VAL A 44 -5.27 4.78 -1.93
CA VAL A 44 -4.42 5.23 -0.81
C VAL A 44 -3.02 5.53 -1.31
N CYS A 45 -2.38 4.57 -2.00
CA CYS A 45 -1.02 4.72 -2.51
C CYS A 45 -0.88 5.86 -3.54
N ALA A 46 -1.90 6.06 -4.39
CA ALA A 46 -1.90 7.18 -5.34
C ALA A 46 -1.92 8.54 -4.63
N ALA A 47 -2.54 8.65 -3.46
CA ALA A 47 -2.61 9.90 -2.71
C ALA A 47 -1.42 10.14 -1.76
N LEU A 48 -0.70 9.07 -1.36
CA LEU A 48 0.25 9.11 -0.24
C LEU A 48 1.41 10.12 -0.42
N LYS A 49 1.99 10.26 -1.61
CA LYS A 49 3.14 11.18 -1.83
C LYS A 49 2.73 12.59 -2.23
N LEU A 50 1.46 12.82 -2.59
CA LEU A 50 0.99 14.13 -3.02
C LEU A 50 1.25 15.24 -1.99
N PRO A 51 1.07 15.02 -0.66
CA PRO A 51 1.42 16.01 0.35
C PRO A 51 2.93 16.31 0.40
N GLN A 52 3.77 15.30 0.15
CA GLN A 52 5.22 15.47 0.14
C GLN A 52 5.67 16.28 -1.08
N ILE A 53 5.11 15.98 -2.25
CA ILE A 53 5.37 16.73 -3.49
C ILE A 53 4.90 18.19 -3.35
N SER A 54 3.69 18.41 -2.82
CA SER A 54 3.14 19.76 -2.64
C SER A 54 3.96 20.57 -1.63
N ALA A 55 4.45 19.95 -0.55
CA ALA A 55 5.32 20.61 0.42
C ALA A 55 6.63 21.11 -0.21
N VAL A 56 7.28 20.30 -1.06
CA VAL A 56 8.51 20.69 -1.77
C VAL A 56 8.26 21.83 -2.75
N LEU A 57 7.18 21.73 -3.53
CA LEU A 57 6.81 22.76 -4.50
C LEU A 57 6.45 24.09 -3.81
N GLY A 58 5.71 24.02 -2.70
CA GLY A 58 5.33 25.18 -1.90
C GLY A 58 6.53 25.84 -1.20
N ALA A 59 7.43 25.04 -0.65
CA ALA A 59 8.66 25.54 -0.01
C ALA A 59 9.71 26.01 -1.02
N ARG A 60 9.58 25.64 -2.31
CA ARG A 60 10.60 25.80 -3.35
C ARG A 60 11.99 25.35 -2.90
N SER A 61 12.03 24.30 -2.09
CA SER A 61 13.24 23.80 -1.44
C SER A 61 13.12 22.31 -1.17
N SER A 62 14.23 21.61 -1.30
CA SER A 62 14.40 20.21 -0.92
C SER A 62 14.67 20.03 0.59
N ARG A 63 14.72 21.13 1.37
CA ARG A 63 14.96 21.08 2.82
C ARG A 63 13.92 20.20 3.51
N GLY A 64 14.39 19.16 4.20
CA GLY A 64 13.55 18.18 4.90
C GLY A 64 13.39 16.84 4.17
N ILE A 65 13.86 16.72 2.93
CA ILE A 65 13.88 15.43 2.21
C ILE A 65 15.28 14.83 2.22
N SER A 66 15.38 13.62 2.75
CA SER A 66 16.59 12.81 2.68
C SER A 66 16.70 12.13 1.31
N LEU A 67 17.66 12.57 0.49
CA LEU A 67 17.94 11.96 -0.81
C LEU A 67 18.29 10.46 -0.69
N PRO A 68 19.15 10.01 0.24
CA PRO A 68 19.42 8.58 0.41
C PRO A 68 18.17 7.76 0.75
N SER A 69 17.27 8.31 1.58
CA SER A 69 16.02 7.62 1.94
C SER A 69 15.08 7.50 0.75
N LEU A 70 14.96 8.54 -0.07
CA LEU A 70 14.15 8.53 -1.29
C LEU A 70 14.67 7.52 -2.31
N LEU A 71 16.00 7.44 -2.50
CA LEU A 71 16.61 6.46 -3.40
C LEU A 71 16.43 5.02 -2.92
N LEU A 72 16.51 4.81 -1.60
CA LEU A 72 16.31 3.49 -1.00
C LEU A 72 14.86 3.02 -1.15
N GLU A 73 13.90 3.94 -1.01
CA GLU A 73 12.47 3.68 -1.24
C GLU A 73 12.21 3.31 -2.71
N LEU A 74 12.70 4.13 -3.65
CA LEU A 74 12.61 3.89 -5.09
C LEU A 74 13.22 2.53 -5.48
N ALA A 75 14.40 2.20 -4.96
CA ALA A 75 15.04 0.91 -5.20
C ALA A 75 14.19 -0.26 -4.66
N GLY A 76 13.60 -0.10 -3.48
CA GLY A 76 12.74 -1.11 -2.89
C GLY A 76 11.46 -1.36 -3.68
N PHE A 77 10.81 -0.30 -4.18
CA PHE A 77 9.64 -0.44 -5.06
C PHE A 77 10.01 -1.04 -6.41
N LEU A 78 11.16 -0.66 -6.98
CA LEU A 78 11.63 -1.21 -8.25
C LEU A 78 11.90 -2.71 -8.17
N VAL A 79 12.62 -3.16 -7.12
CA VAL A 79 12.88 -4.58 -6.87
C VAL A 79 11.56 -5.33 -6.68
N PHE A 80 10.64 -4.80 -5.87
CA PHE A 80 9.35 -5.43 -5.63
C PHE A 80 8.50 -5.54 -6.91
N LEU A 81 8.39 -4.46 -7.68
CA LEU A 81 7.69 -4.46 -8.96
C LEU A 81 8.32 -5.46 -9.93
N ARG A 82 9.65 -5.49 -10.02
CA ARG A 82 10.35 -6.39 -10.94
C ARG A 82 10.17 -7.85 -10.56
N TYR A 83 10.21 -8.15 -9.26
CA TYR A 83 9.87 -9.48 -8.72
C TYR A 83 8.48 -9.90 -9.18
N GLN A 84 7.50 -9.01 -8.99
CA GLN A 84 6.11 -9.31 -9.33
C GLN A 84 5.89 -9.53 -10.83
N CYS A 85 6.54 -8.73 -11.68
CA CYS A 85 6.48 -8.89 -13.13
C CYS A 85 7.20 -10.16 -13.61
N TYR A 86 8.31 -10.55 -12.99
CA TYR A 86 9.10 -11.73 -13.39
C TYR A 86 8.34 -13.03 -13.14
N TYR A 87 7.65 -13.14 -12.01
CA TYR A 87 6.82 -14.30 -11.66
C TYR A 87 5.38 -14.21 -12.23
N GLU A 88 5.13 -13.26 -13.14
CA GLU A 88 3.87 -13.11 -13.89
C GLU A 88 2.60 -13.03 -13.02
N TYR A 89 2.70 -12.42 -11.84
CA TYR A 89 1.54 -12.31 -10.96
C TYR A 89 0.45 -11.38 -11.54
N PRO A 90 -0.80 -11.48 -11.06
CA PRO A 90 -1.90 -10.66 -11.56
C PRO A 90 -1.63 -9.16 -11.35
N LEU A 91 -1.84 -8.36 -12.41
CA LEU A 91 -1.48 -6.94 -12.45
C LEU A 91 -2.02 -6.12 -11.26
N LEU A 92 -3.27 -6.38 -10.82
CA LEU A 92 -3.90 -5.67 -9.72
C LEU A 92 -3.15 -5.84 -8.38
N THR A 93 -2.35 -6.90 -8.23
CA THR A 93 -1.60 -7.17 -6.99
C THR A 93 -0.38 -6.26 -6.80
N TYR A 94 0.02 -5.52 -7.84
CA TYR A 94 1.17 -4.62 -7.77
C TYR A 94 1.01 -3.31 -8.56
N LEU A 95 -0.18 -3.01 -9.08
CA LEU A 95 -0.43 -1.85 -9.94
C LEU A 95 -0.17 -0.50 -9.27
N GLU A 96 -0.21 -0.43 -7.95
CA GLU A 96 0.14 0.76 -7.18
C GLU A 96 1.64 1.04 -7.14
N PHE A 97 2.51 0.04 -7.31
CA PHE A 97 3.96 0.23 -7.25
C PHE A 97 4.50 1.07 -8.43
N PRO A 98 4.07 0.86 -9.69
CA PRO A 98 4.37 1.78 -10.78
C PRO A 98 3.94 3.23 -10.49
N ILE A 99 2.78 3.41 -9.86
CA ILE A 99 2.26 4.74 -9.49
C ILE A 99 3.17 5.37 -8.42
N LEU A 100 3.56 4.62 -7.39
CA LEU A 100 4.47 5.08 -6.34
C LEU A 100 5.86 5.42 -6.90
N ILE A 101 6.40 4.57 -7.78
CA ILE A 101 7.70 4.81 -8.46
C ILE A 101 7.64 6.11 -9.25
N ALA A 102 6.57 6.35 -10.01
CA ALA A 102 6.40 7.60 -10.76
C ALA A 102 6.36 8.82 -9.82
N GLN A 103 5.66 8.74 -8.69
CA GLN A 103 5.61 9.81 -7.70
C GLN A 103 6.97 10.08 -7.06
N ASP A 104 7.73 9.03 -6.72
CA ASP A 104 9.08 9.15 -6.17
C ASP A 104 10.08 9.71 -7.18
N LEU A 105 9.97 9.37 -8.46
CA LEU A 105 10.78 9.97 -9.52
C LEU A 105 10.47 11.46 -9.69
N ILE A 106 9.20 11.86 -9.65
CA ILE A 106 8.81 13.28 -9.67
C ILE A 106 9.43 14.01 -8.47
N LEU A 107 9.32 13.43 -7.27
CA LEU A 107 9.89 14.00 -6.06
C LEU A 107 11.42 14.12 -6.15
N LEU A 108 12.09 13.10 -6.69
CA LEU A 108 13.54 13.09 -6.91
C LEU A 108 13.97 14.21 -7.87
N LEU A 109 13.24 14.39 -8.97
CA LEU A 109 13.48 15.48 -9.91
C LEU A 109 13.27 16.85 -9.26
N CYS A 110 12.22 17.03 -8.45
CA CYS A 110 12.02 18.26 -7.68
C CYS A 110 13.21 18.54 -6.75
N VAL A 111 13.69 17.52 -6.02
CA VAL A 111 14.86 17.66 -5.12
C VAL A 111 16.09 18.14 -5.88
N PHE A 112 16.41 17.54 -7.03
CA PHE A 112 17.56 17.96 -7.83
C PHE A 112 17.38 19.33 -8.49
N HIS A 113 16.16 19.65 -8.92
CA HIS A 113 15.83 20.96 -9.48
C HIS A 113 16.06 22.07 -8.46
N PHE A 114 15.55 21.93 -7.24
CA PHE A 114 15.74 22.93 -6.18
C PHE A 114 17.14 22.94 -5.56
N ASN A 115 17.92 21.86 -5.69
CA ASN A 115 19.34 21.83 -5.34
C ASN A 115 20.23 22.53 -6.40
N GLY A 116 19.66 23.02 -7.50
CA GLY A 116 20.35 23.81 -8.52
C GLY A 116 21.15 23.00 -9.55
N ASP A 117 21.03 21.66 -9.54
CA ASP A 117 21.77 20.81 -10.46
C ASP A 117 20.99 19.53 -10.83
N VAL A 118 20.05 19.69 -11.78
CA VAL A 118 19.24 18.60 -12.33
C VAL A 118 20.07 17.52 -13.03
N ARG A 119 21.29 17.84 -13.48
CA ARG A 119 22.18 16.85 -14.11
C ARG A 119 22.64 15.79 -13.12
N ARG A 120 22.65 16.09 -11.81
CA ARG A 120 22.94 15.09 -10.77
C ARG A 120 21.87 14.00 -10.67
N ALA A 121 20.68 14.19 -11.23
CA ALA A 121 19.64 13.16 -11.30
C ALA A 121 19.99 12.04 -12.29
N VAL A 122 20.71 12.37 -13.37
CA VAL A 122 21.03 11.46 -14.49
C VAL A 122 21.67 10.14 -14.04
N PRO A 123 22.74 10.11 -13.21
CA PRO A 123 23.32 8.84 -12.77
C PRO A 123 22.32 7.96 -12.01
N TYR A 124 21.42 8.53 -11.21
CA TYR A 124 20.41 7.76 -10.49
C TYR A 124 19.38 7.15 -11.44
N ILE A 125 18.94 7.89 -12.45
CA ILE A 125 18.04 7.37 -13.49
C ILE A 125 18.71 6.21 -14.24
N ILE A 126 19.99 6.37 -14.62
CA ILE A 126 20.77 5.31 -15.27
C ILE A 126 20.85 4.06 -14.39
N ILE A 127 21.09 4.23 -13.08
CA ILE A 127 21.13 3.12 -12.12
C ILE A 127 19.77 2.43 -12.00
N CYS A 128 18.66 3.18 -11.94
CA CYS A 128 17.33 2.59 -11.89
C CYS A 128 17.01 1.80 -13.17
N VAL A 129 17.32 2.35 -14.35
CA VAL A 129 17.09 1.68 -15.63
C VAL A 129 18.00 0.45 -15.76
N SER A 130 19.28 0.54 -15.39
CA SER A 130 20.17 -0.62 -15.46
C SER A 130 19.78 -1.71 -14.48
N ALA A 131 19.38 -1.36 -13.25
CA ALA A 131 18.86 -2.31 -12.27
C ALA A 131 17.63 -3.07 -12.79
N TRP A 132 16.73 -2.40 -13.52
CA TRP A 132 15.56 -3.05 -14.11
C TRP A 132 15.91 -4.23 -15.04
N PHE A 133 16.94 -4.07 -15.88
CA PHE A 133 17.41 -5.12 -16.77
C PHE A 133 18.26 -6.17 -16.05
N ILE A 134 19.17 -5.74 -15.17
CA ILE A 134 20.11 -6.62 -14.45
C ILE A 134 19.37 -7.58 -13.51
N LEU A 135 18.34 -7.09 -12.81
CA LEU A 135 17.57 -7.91 -11.85
C LEU A 135 16.92 -9.14 -12.50
N THR A 136 16.72 -9.15 -13.82
CA THR A 136 16.12 -10.28 -14.54
C THR A 136 17.10 -11.13 -15.31
N LEU A 137 18.41 -10.89 -15.19
CA LEU A 137 19.40 -11.75 -15.83
C LEU A 137 19.41 -13.16 -15.24
N GLN A 138 19.14 -13.27 -13.94
CA GLN A 138 19.17 -14.53 -13.20
C GLN A 138 18.14 -14.51 -12.06
N GLN A 139 17.36 -15.58 -11.93
CA GLN A 139 16.32 -15.71 -10.91
C GLN A 139 16.86 -15.53 -9.48
N TRP A 140 18.01 -16.14 -9.15
CA TRP A 140 18.58 -16.07 -7.80
C TRP A 140 18.97 -14.64 -7.40
N ILE A 141 19.34 -13.78 -8.36
CA ILE A 141 19.67 -12.36 -8.10
C ILE A 141 18.40 -11.63 -7.68
N LEU A 142 17.28 -11.91 -8.35
CA LEU A 142 15.99 -11.29 -8.06
C LEU A 142 15.46 -11.69 -6.68
N ASP A 143 15.51 -12.99 -6.37
CA ASP A 143 15.07 -13.51 -5.07
C ASP A 143 15.95 -12.97 -3.93
N LEU A 144 17.27 -12.91 -4.15
CA LEU A 144 18.20 -12.32 -3.19
C LEU A 144 17.93 -10.83 -3.00
N ALA A 145 17.74 -10.07 -4.08
CA ALA A 145 17.42 -8.65 -4.02
C ALA A 145 16.12 -8.38 -3.24
N MET A 146 15.09 -9.20 -3.46
CA MET A 146 13.80 -9.10 -2.76
C MET A 146 13.94 -9.37 -1.24
N ASN A 147 14.71 -10.39 -0.87
CA ASN A 147 14.99 -10.70 0.54
C ASN A 147 15.83 -9.61 1.22
N LEU A 148 16.89 -9.14 0.57
CA LEU A 148 17.72 -8.03 1.06
C LEU A 148 16.90 -6.74 1.20
N CYS A 149 16.06 -6.42 0.23
CA CYS A 149 15.15 -5.27 0.28
C CYS A 149 14.24 -5.34 1.52
N THR A 150 13.70 -6.53 1.80
CA THR A 150 12.85 -6.76 2.97
C THR A 150 13.63 -6.57 4.28
N PHE A 151 14.84 -7.12 4.36
CA PHE A 151 15.72 -6.95 5.52
C PHE A 151 16.09 -5.48 5.77
N ILE A 152 16.51 -4.77 4.72
CA ILE A 152 16.85 -3.35 4.79
C ILE A 152 15.63 -2.51 5.23
N SER A 153 14.45 -2.80 4.69
CA SER A 153 13.21 -2.11 5.06
C SER A 153 12.85 -2.33 6.53
N ALA A 154 13.05 -3.56 7.04
CA ALA A 154 12.81 -3.90 8.43
C ALA A 154 13.79 -3.17 9.36
N ALA A 155 15.08 -3.19 9.02
CA ALA A 155 16.12 -2.47 9.76
C ALA A 155 15.85 -0.96 9.81
N SER A 156 15.41 -0.37 8.69
CA SER A 156 15.03 1.06 8.63
C SER A 156 13.87 1.40 9.56
N LYS A 157 12.80 0.59 9.58
CA LYS A 157 11.67 0.80 10.50
C LYS A 157 12.08 0.59 11.95
N PHE A 158 12.94 -0.38 12.22
CA PHE A 158 13.48 -0.60 13.56
C PHE A 158 14.32 0.60 14.04
N ALA A 159 15.16 1.18 13.18
CA ALA A 159 15.91 2.38 13.50
C ALA A 159 14.98 3.58 13.79
N GLN A 160 13.89 3.74 13.01
CA GLN A 160 12.88 4.77 13.26
C GLN A 160 12.17 4.58 14.60
N LEU A 161 11.87 3.33 14.97
CA LEU A 161 11.31 2.99 16.28
C LEU A 161 12.28 3.32 17.43
N GLN A 162 13.57 2.98 17.28
CA GLN A 162 14.60 3.34 18.25
C GLN A 162 14.75 4.86 18.41
N TYR A 163 14.70 5.59 17.29
CA TYR A 163 14.72 7.05 17.31
C TYR A 163 13.50 7.61 18.06
N LEU A 164 12.31 7.06 17.82
CA LEU A 164 11.08 7.46 18.53
C LEU A 164 11.21 7.25 20.04
N TRP A 165 11.72 6.10 20.48
CA TRP A 165 11.92 5.82 21.91
C TRP A 165 12.91 6.78 22.58
N LYS A 166 13.97 7.17 21.88
CA LYS A 166 14.97 8.11 22.39
C LYS A 166 14.46 9.55 22.44
N SER A 167 13.81 10.00 21.37
CA SER A 167 13.34 11.39 21.25
C SER A 167 12.07 11.65 22.07
N ARG A 168 11.20 10.63 22.23
CA ARG A 168 9.82 10.77 22.73
C ARG A 168 8.97 11.82 22.00
N ASP A 169 9.49 12.37 20.90
CA ASP A 169 8.82 13.35 20.07
C ASP A 169 8.04 12.63 18.97
N SER A 170 6.74 12.51 19.21
CA SER A 170 5.78 11.93 18.28
C SER A 170 5.23 12.94 17.27
N GLY A 171 5.65 14.21 17.35
CA GLY A 171 5.26 15.27 16.42
C GLY A 171 5.91 15.13 15.05
N ALA A 172 7.14 14.60 15.00
CA ALA A 172 7.87 14.39 13.76
C ALA A 172 7.31 13.26 12.86
N MET A 173 6.52 12.33 13.44
CA MET A 173 5.97 11.18 12.71
C MET A 173 4.44 11.16 12.77
N SER A 174 3.80 11.23 11.59
CA SER A 174 2.34 11.20 11.50
C SER A 174 1.79 9.81 11.80
N ALA A 175 0.99 9.69 12.87
CA ALA A 175 0.26 8.47 13.21
C ALA A 175 -0.60 7.97 12.04
N LEU A 176 -1.21 8.89 11.28
CA LEU A 176 -2.03 8.56 10.11
C LEU A 176 -1.23 7.84 9.03
N THR A 177 0.00 8.29 8.77
CA THR A 177 0.88 7.66 7.76
C THR A 177 1.21 6.22 8.13
N TRP A 178 1.54 5.95 9.40
CA TRP A 178 1.86 4.60 9.87
C TRP A 178 0.63 3.68 9.94
N THR A 179 -0.54 4.24 10.25
CA THR A 179 -1.82 3.51 10.17
C THR A 179 -2.16 3.14 8.73
N LEU A 180 -2.06 4.07 7.77
CA LEU A 180 -2.29 3.81 6.35
C LEU A 180 -1.29 2.79 5.78
N ALA A 181 -0.03 2.85 6.22
CA ALA A 181 0.98 1.86 5.85
C ALA A 181 0.64 0.47 6.41
N SER A 182 0.13 0.39 7.64
CA SER A 182 -0.36 -0.86 8.24
C SER A 182 -1.55 -1.42 7.46
N TYR A 183 -2.54 -0.57 7.14
CA TYR A 183 -3.69 -0.94 6.32
C TYR A 183 -3.26 -1.53 4.97
N THR A 184 -2.34 -0.86 4.28
CA THR A 184 -1.82 -1.30 2.98
C THR A 184 -1.14 -2.67 3.09
N CYS A 185 -0.32 -2.90 4.13
CA CYS A 185 0.31 -4.20 4.36
C CYS A 185 -0.72 -5.30 4.64
N ALA A 186 -1.77 -5.01 5.43
CA ALA A 186 -2.83 -5.95 5.72
C ALA A 186 -3.63 -6.31 4.45
N ALA A 187 -4.03 -5.32 3.65
CA ALA A 187 -4.68 -5.54 2.37
C ALA A 187 -3.81 -6.42 1.44
N ARG A 188 -2.50 -6.17 1.41
CA ARG A 188 -1.55 -6.95 0.60
C ARG A 188 -1.35 -8.38 1.08
N ILE A 189 -1.34 -8.63 2.38
CA ILE A 189 -1.36 -10.00 2.94
C ILE A 189 -2.60 -10.74 2.45
N MET A 190 -3.78 -10.13 2.58
CA MET A 190 -5.03 -10.73 2.13
C MET A 190 -5.02 -11.02 0.63
N THR A 191 -4.65 -10.04 -0.21
CA THR A 191 -4.59 -10.26 -1.66
C THR A 191 -3.57 -11.32 -2.04
N THR A 192 -2.40 -11.36 -1.37
CA THR A 192 -1.35 -12.36 -1.64
C THR A 192 -1.85 -13.77 -1.35
N LEU A 193 -2.45 -14.00 -0.17
CA LEU A 193 -3.01 -15.31 0.21
C LEU A 193 -4.10 -15.79 -0.76
N MET A 194 -4.89 -14.86 -1.30
CA MET A 194 -6.00 -15.17 -2.20
C MET A 194 -5.60 -15.33 -3.68
N THR A 195 -4.43 -14.80 -4.10
CA THR A 195 -4.07 -14.76 -5.53
C THR A 195 -2.80 -15.52 -5.88
N THR A 196 -1.71 -15.30 -5.16
CA THR A 196 -0.38 -15.85 -5.51
C THR A 196 0.09 -16.91 -4.53
N ASN A 197 -0.29 -16.77 -3.26
CA ASN A 197 0.17 -17.57 -2.12
C ASN A 197 1.71 -17.65 -2.02
N ASP A 198 2.41 -16.62 -2.51
CA ASP A 198 3.86 -16.55 -2.47
C ASP A 198 4.35 -16.20 -1.06
N LEU A 199 5.15 -17.09 -0.48
CA LEU A 199 5.66 -16.94 0.89
C LEU A 199 6.66 -15.79 1.04
N THR A 200 7.43 -15.47 -0.01
CA THR A 200 8.42 -14.39 0.03
C THR A 200 7.73 -13.03 0.15
N ILE A 201 6.71 -12.82 -0.68
CA ILE A 201 5.87 -11.61 -0.64
C ILE A 201 5.08 -11.55 0.67
N LEU A 202 4.51 -12.69 1.10
CA LEU A 202 3.74 -12.78 2.33
C LEU A 202 4.61 -12.42 3.56
N THR A 203 5.78 -13.03 3.70
CA THR A 203 6.72 -12.76 4.79
C THR A 203 7.13 -11.29 4.82
N ARG A 204 7.40 -10.69 3.66
CA ARG A 204 7.68 -9.25 3.57
C ARG A 204 6.54 -8.43 4.18
N PHE A 205 5.30 -8.62 3.73
CA PHE A 205 4.19 -7.79 4.22
C PHE A 205 3.85 -8.06 5.69
N VAL A 206 4.01 -9.30 6.18
CA VAL A 206 3.81 -9.64 7.60
C VAL A 206 4.84 -8.91 8.47
N ILE A 207 6.13 -8.95 8.10
CA ILE A 207 7.18 -8.21 8.83
C ILE A 207 6.90 -6.71 8.81
N MET A 208 6.56 -6.15 7.65
CA MET A 208 6.26 -4.73 7.53
C MET A 208 5.02 -4.33 8.34
N LEU A 209 3.97 -5.14 8.35
CA LEU A 209 2.76 -4.90 9.14
C LEU A 209 3.08 -4.86 10.63
N ALA A 210 3.81 -5.86 11.14
CA ALA A 210 4.17 -5.93 12.55
C ALA A 210 4.96 -4.68 12.99
N LEU A 211 5.95 -4.26 12.20
CA LEU A 211 6.74 -3.07 12.47
C LEU A 211 5.92 -1.77 12.38
N ASN A 212 5.05 -1.64 11.37
CA ASN A 212 4.20 -0.47 11.22
C ASN A 212 3.19 -0.34 12.39
N ILE A 213 2.60 -1.45 12.85
CA ILE A 213 1.71 -1.47 14.02
C ILE A 213 2.48 -1.06 15.28
N TRP A 214 3.70 -1.59 15.47
CA TRP A 214 4.51 -1.27 16.65
C TRP A 214 4.87 0.22 16.70
N ILE A 215 5.26 0.79 15.56
CA ILE A 215 5.55 2.22 15.47
C ILE A 215 4.28 3.04 15.73
N THR A 216 3.15 2.67 15.12
CA THR A 216 1.85 3.34 15.34
C THR A 216 1.45 3.32 16.81
N ALA A 217 1.54 2.16 17.47
CA ALA A 217 1.23 2.01 18.89
C ALA A 217 2.13 2.89 19.76
N THR A 218 3.42 2.96 19.44
CA THR A 218 4.39 3.80 20.16
C THR A 218 4.07 5.29 20.01
N ILE A 219 3.72 5.75 18.80
CA ILE A 219 3.30 7.13 18.53
C ILE A 219 2.06 7.48 19.35
N LEU A 220 1.02 6.63 19.33
CA LEU A 220 -0.22 6.86 20.07
C LEU A 220 0.00 6.88 21.59
N HIS A 221 0.85 5.99 22.10
CA HIS A 221 1.22 5.97 23.51
C HIS A 221 1.89 7.28 23.93
N TYR A 222 2.87 7.78 23.17
CA TYR A 222 3.56 9.03 23.48
C TYR A 222 2.69 10.28 23.32
N ARG A 223 1.77 10.29 22.35
CA ARG A 223 0.79 11.39 22.26
C ARG A 223 -0.10 11.45 23.50
N LYS A 224 -0.60 10.30 23.97
CA LYS A 224 -1.44 10.22 25.18
C LYS A 224 -0.69 10.69 26.43
N THR A 225 0.59 10.36 26.56
CA THR A 225 1.39 10.81 27.71
C THR A 225 1.65 12.31 27.69
N ASN A 226 1.92 12.91 26.52
CA ASN A 226 2.13 14.35 26.40
C ASN A 226 0.85 15.15 26.72
N ILE A 227 -0.33 14.70 26.25
CA ILE A 227 -1.61 15.36 26.56
C ILE A 227 -1.95 15.30 28.05
N LYS A 228 -1.52 14.25 28.77
CA LYS A 228 -1.79 14.12 30.21
C LYS A 228 -0.86 14.98 31.08
N SER A 229 0.27 15.43 30.54
CA SER A 229 1.25 16.26 31.25
C SER A 229 1.04 17.77 31.05
N GLU A 230 0.08 18.15 30.22
CA GLU A 230 -0.33 19.54 29.92
C GLU A 230 -1.67 19.84 30.61
#